data_AF-A0A8S2M118-F1
#
_entry.id   AF-A0A8S2M118-F1
#
_cell.length_a   1.000
_cell.length_b   1.000
_cell.length_c   1.000
_cell.angle_alpha   90.00
_cell.angle_beta   90.00
_cell.angle_gamma   90.00
#
_symmetry.space_group_name_H-M   'P 1'
#
loop_
_entity.id
_entity.type
_entity.pdbx_description
1 polymer ?
#
loop_
_entity_poly.entity_id
_entity_poly.type
_entity_poly.pdbx_seq_one_letter_code
_entity_poly.pdbx_strand_id
1 'polypeptide(L)'
;MMNIFQLFPFLLAIFTITHCDEHDHKYEDGQEVVLWMNTVGPYHNRQETYNYFSLPFCRGSKKEISHYHETLGENILGVELEYSGVDINYKRDKTKTDICEITLSHENYDAFTYAIKNHYWYQMFIDDLPTWGIVGEMDESGKSAYIWTHKKFDIGYNGNRIVDVNLTAESKVQIQPNSKLIFTYEVTWKPSTISFTNRFDKYLDPGFFQHKIHWFSIFNSFMMVLFLVGLVSMILLRTLRKDYARYGKDDDLDDM
;
A
#
# COMPACT_ATOMS: atom_id res chain seq x y z
N MET A 1 33.22 -39.29 11.55
CA MET A 1 33.80 -38.06 10.96
C MET A 1 33.23 -37.95 9.55
N MET A 2 32.15 -37.19 9.38
CA MET A 2 31.46 -37.09 8.08
C MET A 2 32.20 -36.07 7.22
N ASN A 3 32.76 -36.51 6.10
CA ASN A 3 33.64 -35.72 5.26
C ASN A 3 32.89 -34.50 4.67
N ILE A 4 33.39 -33.30 4.98
CA ILE A 4 32.95 -32.00 4.43
C ILE A 4 32.87 -32.01 2.89
N PHE A 5 33.68 -32.82 2.22
CA PHE A 5 33.67 -32.97 0.76
C PHE A 5 32.41 -33.63 0.18
N GLN A 6 31.64 -34.39 0.98
CA GLN A 6 30.39 -35.01 0.53
C GLN A 6 29.15 -34.12 0.75
N LEU A 7 29.27 -33.05 1.54
CA LEU A 7 28.19 -32.08 1.74
C LEU A 7 28.04 -31.12 0.55
N PHE A 8 29.14 -30.83 -0.16
CA PHE A 8 29.15 -29.88 -1.27
C PHE A 8 28.25 -30.24 -2.46
N PRO A 9 28.24 -31.48 -3.00
CA PRO A 9 27.32 -31.86 -4.08
C PRO A 9 25.87 -31.92 -3.60
N PHE A 10 25.62 -32.24 -2.32
CA PHE A 10 24.28 -32.25 -1.74
C PHE A 10 23.70 -30.83 -1.61
N LEU A 11 24.53 -29.87 -1.19
CA LEU A 11 24.18 -28.44 -1.18
C LEU A 11 23.92 -27.90 -2.59
N LEU A 12 24.72 -28.30 -3.58
CA LEU A 12 24.52 -27.88 -4.98
C LEU A 12 23.20 -28.43 -5.57
N ALA A 13 22.82 -29.65 -5.21
CA ALA A 13 21.56 -30.27 -5.64
C ALA A 13 20.33 -29.59 -5.02
N ILE A 14 20.42 -29.11 -3.77
CA ILE A 14 19.35 -28.37 -3.10
C ILE A 14 19.09 -27.04 -3.82
N PHE A 15 20.12 -26.34 -4.30
CA PHE A 15 19.95 -25.08 -5.06
C PHE A 15 19.29 -25.26 -6.44
N THR A 16 19.32 -26.46 -7.02
CA THR A 16 18.73 -26.71 -8.35
C THR A 16 17.25 -27.10 -8.33
N ILE A 17 16.68 -27.41 -7.16
CA ILE A 17 15.30 -27.91 -7.02
C ILE A 17 14.37 -26.85 -6.39
N THR A 18 14.88 -25.69 -6.00
CA THR A 18 14.03 -24.59 -5.54
C THR A 18 13.34 -23.94 -6.74
N HIS A 19 12.15 -24.44 -7.09
CA HIS A 19 11.17 -23.64 -7.82
C HIS A 19 10.68 -22.58 -6.84
N CYS A 20 11.04 -21.33 -7.11
CA CYS A 20 10.56 -20.20 -6.33
C CYS A 20 9.23 -19.73 -6.94
N ASP A 21 8.26 -19.57 -6.05
CA ASP A 21 6.93 -18.97 -6.22
C ASP A 21 5.82 -19.83 -6.86
N GLU A 22 4.69 -19.90 -6.15
CA GLU A 22 3.41 -20.46 -6.60
C GLU A 22 2.67 -19.45 -7.50
N HIS A 23 2.98 -18.16 -7.37
CA HIS A 23 2.43 -17.08 -8.19
C HIS A 23 3.41 -16.64 -9.29
N ASP A 24 3.25 -17.19 -10.50
CA ASP A 24 4.09 -16.81 -11.64
C ASP A 24 3.60 -15.56 -12.40
N HIS A 25 2.52 -14.95 -11.89
CA HIS A 25 1.75 -13.83 -12.46
C HIS A 25 1.39 -14.04 -13.94
N LYS A 26 1.17 -15.30 -14.33
CA LYS A 26 0.72 -15.66 -15.68
C LYS A 26 -0.70 -16.18 -15.62
N TYR A 27 -1.47 -15.79 -16.62
CA TYR A 27 -2.89 -16.13 -16.73
C TYR A 27 -3.17 -16.81 -18.06
N GLU A 28 -3.94 -17.89 -18.00
CA GLU A 28 -4.61 -18.45 -19.17
C GLU A 28 -5.83 -17.59 -19.55
N ASP A 29 -6.19 -17.61 -20.83
CA ASP A 29 -7.34 -16.83 -21.31
C ASP A 29 -8.63 -17.33 -20.64
N GLY A 30 -9.33 -16.42 -19.96
CA GLY A 30 -10.53 -16.76 -19.17
C GLY A 30 -10.26 -17.25 -17.74
N GLN A 31 -9.00 -17.38 -17.32
CA GLN A 31 -8.66 -17.70 -15.93
C GLN A 31 -9.20 -16.62 -14.98
N GLU A 32 -9.60 -17.04 -13.78
CA GLU A 32 -10.05 -16.11 -12.75
C GLU A 32 -8.94 -15.15 -12.33
N VAL A 33 -9.30 -13.87 -12.23
CA VAL A 33 -8.46 -12.81 -11.66
C VAL A 33 -9.15 -12.30 -10.41
N VAL A 34 -8.46 -12.34 -9.28
CA VAL A 34 -9.02 -11.97 -7.99
C VAL A 34 -8.81 -10.48 -7.72
N LEU A 35 -9.89 -9.79 -7.33
CA LEU A 35 -9.84 -8.43 -6.80
C LEU A 35 -9.85 -8.50 -5.27
N TRP A 36 -8.75 -8.08 -4.66
CA TRP A 36 -8.57 -8.01 -3.21
C TRP A 36 -8.91 -6.64 -2.67
N MET A 37 -9.71 -6.59 -1.62
CA MET A 37 -10.03 -5.40 -0.86
C MET A 37 -9.06 -5.32 0.32
N ASN A 38 -8.42 -4.18 0.54
CA ASN A 38 -7.46 -4.03 1.64
C ASN A 38 -8.02 -3.06 2.68
N THR A 39 -7.64 -1.79 2.58
CA THR A 39 -7.93 -0.79 3.59
C THR A 39 -8.80 0.34 3.08
N VAL A 40 -9.44 1.02 4.01
CA VAL A 40 -10.15 2.28 3.83
C VAL A 40 -9.72 3.25 4.95
N GLY A 41 -9.60 4.53 4.63
CA GLY A 41 -9.24 5.53 5.64
C GLY A 41 -9.28 6.96 5.11
N PRO A 42 -9.15 7.96 6.00
CA PRO A 42 -9.13 9.37 5.63
C PRO A 42 -7.89 9.73 4.82
N TYR A 43 -8.06 10.53 3.75
CA TYR A 43 -6.94 10.97 2.92
C TYR A 43 -5.91 11.82 3.70
N HIS A 44 -6.39 12.61 4.65
CA HIS A 44 -5.58 13.55 5.42
C HIS A 44 -4.79 12.89 6.57
N ASN A 45 -5.16 11.68 6.99
CA ASN A 45 -4.52 10.97 8.10
C ASN A 45 -4.16 9.54 7.69
N ARG A 46 -2.98 9.37 7.07
CA ARG A 46 -2.50 8.07 6.56
C ARG A 46 -2.18 7.03 7.63
N GLN A 47 -2.13 7.41 8.91
CA GLN A 47 -1.90 6.46 10.01
C GLN A 47 -3.18 5.75 10.45
N GLU A 48 -4.34 6.30 10.08
CA GLU A 48 -5.64 5.73 10.37
C GLU A 48 -6.10 4.89 9.18
N THR A 49 -6.14 3.57 9.38
CA THR A 49 -6.57 2.61 8.36
C THR A 49 -7.49 1.58 9.00
N TYR A 50 -8.56 1.26 8.29
CA TYR A 50 -9.56 0.25 8.67
C TYR A 50 -9.71 -0.74 7.52
N ASN A 51 -10.29 -1.91 7.79
CA ASN A 51 -10.61 -2.88 6.75
C ASN A 51 -11.66 -2.32 5.79
N TYR A 52 -11.59 -2.70 4.52
CA TYR A 52 -12.51 -2.19 3.49
C TYR A 52 -14.00 -2.35 3.87
N PHE A 53 -14.38 -3.51 4.41
CA PHE A 53 -15.75 -3.84 4.80
C PHE A 53 -16.14 -3.33 6.19
N SER A 54 -15.30 -2.51 6.83
CA SER A 54 -15.72 -1.71 8.00
C SER A 54 -16.73 -0.63 7.62
N LEU A 55 -16.65 -0.11 6.39
CA LEU A 55 -17.73 0.66 5.79
C LEU A 55 -18.80 -0.31 5.26
N PRO A 56 -20.08 0.10 5.22
CA PRO A 56 -21.20 -0.76 4.85
C PRO A 56 -21.29 -0.99 3.33
N PHE A 57 -20.15 -1.27 2.70
CA PHE A 57 -20.07 -1.88 1.38
C PHE A 57 -20.48 -3.35 1.46
N CYS A 58 -20.95 -3.86 0.33
CA CYS A 58 -21.33 -5.25 0.18
C CYS A 58 -20.24 -6.07 -0.49
N ARG A 59 -20.27 -7.38 -0.23
CA ARG A 59 -19.53 -8.38 -1.00
C ARG A 59 -20.35 -8.80 -2.23
N GLY A 60 -19.66 -9.14 -3.32
CA GLY A 60 -20.30 -9.69 -4.50
C GLY A 60 -20.84 -11.11 -4.29
N SER A 61 -21.44 -11.67 -5.33
CA SER A 61 -22.15 -12.96 -5.26
C SER A 61 -21.23 -14.17 -5.08
N LYS A 62 -19.95 -14.07 -5.45
CA LYS A 62 -19.01 -15.19 -5.38
C LYS A 62 -18.44 -15.32 -3.96
N LYS A 63 -18.58 -16.52 -3.36
CA LYS A 63 -18.19 -16.80 -1.97
C LYS A 63 -16.90 -17.60 -1.83
N GLU A 64 -16.53 -18.35 -2.86
CA GLU A 64 -15.35 -19.21 -2.88
C GLU A 64 -14.38 -18.74 -3.95
N ILE A 65 -13.11 -18.71 -3.60
CA ILE A 65 -11.98 -18.41 -4.49
C ILE A 65 -11.46 -19.76 -4.97
N SER A 66 -11.07 -19.87 -6.25
CA SER A 66 -10.56 -21.13 -6.77
C SER A 66 -9.34 -21.61 -5.97
N HIS A 67 -8.36 -20.74 -5.75
CA HIS A 67 -7.16 -20.99 -4.95
C HIS A 67 -6.56 -19.65 -4.50
N TYR A 68 -6.31 -19.48 -3.19
CA TYR A 68 -5.44 -18.40 -2.68
C TYR A 68 -4.75 -18.86 -1.40
N HIS A 69 -3.44 -18.62 -1.34
CA HIS A 69 -2.66 -18.74 -0.12
C HIS A 69 -2.02 -17.39 0.15
N GLU A 70 -2.18 -16.89 1.39
CA GLU A 70 -1.51 -15.69 1.84
C GLU A 70 0.01 -15.86 1.77
N THR A 71 0.70 -14.85 1.26
CA THR A 71 2.16 -14.86 1.24
C THR A 71 2.73 -14.59 2.65
N LEU A 72 3.96 -15.07 2.93
CA LEU A 72 4.65 -14.77 4.19
C LEU A 72 4.78 -13.25 4.41
N GLY A 73 4.94 -12.48 3.33
CA GLY A 73 4.99 -11.02 3.37
C GLY A 73 3.67 -10.40 3.84
N GLU A 74 2.53 -10.87 3.33
CA GLU A 74 1.21 -10.40 3.77
C GLU A 74 0.97 -10.65 5.26
N ASN A 75 1.32 -11.84 5.71
CA ASN A 75 1.11 -12.24 7.11
C ASN A 75 1.99 -11.41 8.07
N ILE A 76 3.25 -11.16 7.71
CA ILE A 76 4.16 -10.32 8.52
C ILE A 76 3.73 -8.85 8.52
N LEU A 77 3.25 -8.34 7.39
CA LEU A 77 2.75 -6.97 7.29
C LEU A 77 1.40 -6.77 7.99
N GLY A 78 0.71 -7.86 8.32
CA GLY A 78 -0.61 -7.83 8.96
C GLY A 78 -1.68 -7.23 8.06
N VAL A 79 -1.54 -7.37 6.74
CA VAL A 79 -2.56 -6.92 5.78
C VAL A 79 -3.66 -7.97 5.68
N GLU A 80 -4.88 -7.59 6.04
CA GLU A 80 -6.05 -8.47 5.96
C GLU A 80 -6.74 -8.26 4.61
N LEU A 81 -6.25 -8.98 3.58
CA LEU A 81 -6.83 -8.91 2.24
C LEU A 81 -8.16 -9.66 2.21
N GLU A 82 -9.26 -8.93 1.99
CA GLU A 82 -10.59 -9.49 1.92
C GLU A 82 -11.05 -9.67 0.48
N TYR A 83 -11.66 -10.82 0.17
CA TYR A 83 -12.17 -11.08 -1.18
C TYR A 83 -13.40 -10.22 -1.49
N SER A 84 -13.35 -9.56 -2.65
CA SER A 84 -14.42 -8.68 -3.14
C SER A 84 -15.72 -9.40 -3.54
N GLY A 85 -15.65 -10.67 -3.94
CA GLY A 85 -16.79 -11.43 -4.46
C GLY A 85 -17.22 -11.07 -5.88
N VAL A 86 -16.46 -10.23 -6.60
CA VAL A 86 -16.70 -9.95 -8.02
C VAL A 86 -16.00 -10.96 -8.91
N ASP A 87 -16.61 -11.23 -10.06
CA ASP A 87 -16.13 -12.25 -10.99
C ASP A 87 -15.44 -11.55 -12.17
N ILE A 88 -14.12 -11.68 -12.23
CA ILE A 88 -13.27 -11.10 -13.26
C ILE A 88 -12.49 -12.24 -13.90
N ASN A 89 -12.52 -12.32 -15.23
CA ASN A 89 -11.79 -13.33 -16.00
C ASN A 89 -10.79 -12.65 -16.92
N TYR A 90 -9.59 -13.23 -17.02
CA TYR A 90 -8.48 -12.70 -17.81
C TYR A 90 -8.87 -12.57 -19.29
N LYS A 91 -8.67 -11.38 -19.87
CA LYS A 91 -9.06 -11.00 -21.25
C LYS A 91 -10.54 -11.19 -21.60
N ARG A 92 -11.42 -11.23 -20.60
CA ARG A 92 -12.87 -11.25 -20.82
C ARG A 92 -13.46 -9.95 -20.32
N ASP A 93 -13.90 -9.12 -21.25
CA ASP A 93 -14.62 -7.90 -20.93
C ASP A 93 -15.93 -8.25 -20.24
N LYS A 94 -16.28 -7.45 -19.25
CA LYS A 94 -17.52 -7.59 -18.49
C LYS A 94 -18.27 -6.28 -18.54
N THR A 95 -19.43 -6.31 -19.18
CA THR A 95 -20.33 -5.16 -19.22
C THR A 95 -20.81 -4.83 -17.80
N LYS A 96 -21.32 -3.61 -17.63
CA LYS A 96 -21.89 -3.13 -16.38
C LYS A 96 -22.81 -4.20 -15.74
N THR A 97 -22.36 -4.72 -14.59
CA THR A 97 -23.01 -5.79 -13.84
C THR A 97 -23.17 -5.36 -12.39
N ASP A 98 -24.27 -5.76 -11.76
CA ASP A 98 -24.53 -5.45 -10.37
C ASP A 98 -23.67 -6.33 -9.46
N ILE A 99 -22.99 -5.71 -8.49
CA ILE A 99 -22.28 -6.39 -7.41
C ILE A 99 -23.31 -6.82 -6.37
N CYS A 100 -24.15 -5.86 -5.93
CA CYS A 100 -25.15 -6.04 -4.90
C CYS A 100 -26.12 -4.86 -4.86
N GLU A 101 -27.17 -5.01 -4.05
CA GLU A 101 -28.02 -3.92 -3.58
C GLU A 101 -27.97 -3.85 -2.05
N ILE A 102 -27.85 -2.65 -1.49
CA ILE A 102 -27.97 -2.41 -0.05
C ILE A 102 -29.02 -1.35 0.25
N THR A 103 -29.66 -1.47 1.41
CA THR A 103 -30.52 -0.44 1.99
C THR A 103 -29.75 0.35 3.03
N LEU A 104 -29.72 1.68 2.89
CA LEU A 104 -29.07 2.58 3.84
C LEU A 104 -29.91 2.72 5.11
N SER A 105 -29.61 1.91 6.13
CA SER A 105 -30.09 2.17 7.49
C SER A 105 -29.54 3.50 8.02
N HIS A 106 -30.12 4.02 9.10
CA HIS A 106 -29.62 5.25 9.74
C HIS A 106 -28.13 5.14 10.11
N GLU A 107 -27.71 4.01 10.67
CA GLU A 107 -26.31 3.75 11.02
C GLU A 107 -25.40 3.72 9.79
N ASN A 108 -25.81 3.02 8.72
CA ASN A 108 -25.02 2.94 7.49
C ASN A 108 -24.91 4.30 6.78
N TYR A 109 -25.99 5.08 6.82
CA TYR A 109 -26.01 6.44 6.29
C TYR A 109 -25.05 7.35 7.04
N ASP A 110 -25.02 7.28 8.37
CA ASP A 110 -24.11 8.07 9.20
C ASP A 110 -22.64 7.68 8.96
N ALA A 111 -22.35 6.38 8.84
CA ALA A 111 -21.02 5.87 8.51
C ALA A 111 -20.52 6.38 7.15
N PHE A 112 -21.33 6.28 6.09
CA PHE A 112 -20.95 6.83 4.78
C PHE A 112 -20.83 8.34 4.79
N THR A 113 -21.74 9.04 5.48
CA THR A 113 -21.68 10.50 5.60
C THR A 113 -20.39 10.94 6.29
N TYR A 114 -19.98 10.25 7.35
CA TYR A 114 -18.72 10.51 8.05
C TYR A 114 -17.51 10.26 7.13
N ALA A 115 -17.50 9.13 6.41
CA ALA A 115 -16.43 8.80 5.47
C ALA A 115 -16.30 9.84 4.34
N ILE A 116 -17.42 10.27 3.76
CA ILE A 116 -17.44 11.26 2.68
C ILE A 116 -16.95 12.62 3.18
N LYS A 117 -17.41 13.08 4.36
CA LYS A 117 -16.96 14.35 4.95
C LYS A 117 -15.45 14.37 5.20
N ASN A 118 -14.87 13.25 5.61
CA ASN A 118 -13.44 13.13 5.89
C ASN A 118 -12.59 12.72 4.66
N HIS A 119 -13.18 12.71 3.47
CA HIS A 119 -12.50 12.35 2.21
C HIS A 119 -11.84 10.97 2.31
N TYR A 120 -12.63 9.97 2.69
CA TYR A 120 -12.14 8.61 2.77
C TYR A 120 -11.81 8.06 1.37
N TRP A 121 -10.66 7.40 1.29
CA TRP A 121 -10.21 6.64 0.13
C TRP A 121 -10.10 5.18 0.54
N TYR A 122 -10.19 4.29 -0.45
CA TYR A 122 -10.01 2.86 -0.28
C TYR A 122 -8.94 2.34 -1.21
N GLN A 123 -8.30 1.24 -0.80
CA GLN A 123 -7.28 0.52 -1.54
C GLN A 123 -7.77 -0.87 -1.92
N MET A 124 -7.49 -1.26 -3.15
CA MET A 124 -7.72 -2.61 -3.66
C MET A 124 -6.50 -3.08 -4.45
N PHE A 125 -6.35 -4.38 -4.62
CA PHE A 125 -5.29 -4.99 -5.41
C PHE A 125 -5.84 -5.93 -6.47
N ILE A 126 -5.25 -5.88 -7.67
CA ILE A 126 -5.43 -6.88 -8.72
C ILE A 126 -4.03 -7.28 -9.14
N ASP A 127 -3.68 -8.56 -9.01
CA ASP A 127 -2.34 -9.08 -9.37
C ASP A 127 -1.19 -8.25 -8.73
N ASP A 128 -1.35 -7.93 -7.44
CA ASP A 128 -0.50 -7.06 -6.62
C ASP A 128 -0.40 -5.59 -7.05
N LEU A 129 -1.07 -5.20 -8.13
CA LEU A 129 -1.12 -3.81 -8.57
C LEU A 129 -2.15 -3.05 -7.72
N PRO A 130 -1.72 -2.03 -6.96
CA PRO A 130 -2.63 -1.25 -6.14
C PRO A 130 -3.51 -0.34 -7.00
N THR A 131 -4.76 -0.22 -6.60
CA THR A 131 -5.70 0.76 -7.13
C THR A 131 -6.40 1.47 -5.99
N TRP A 132 -6.67 2.75 -6.18
CA TRP A 132 -7.30 3.60 -5.18
C TRP A 132 -8.56 4.24 -5.73
N GLY A 133 -9.56 4.34 -4.88
CA GLY A 133 -10.78 5.07 -5.19
C GLY A 133 -11.22 5.90 -3.99
N ILE A 134 -11.97 6.97 -4.26
CA ILE A 134 -12.63 7.76 -3.23
C ILE A 134 -14.02 7.19 -2.97
N VAL A 135 -14.45 7.18 -1.70
CA VAL A 135 -15.79 6.68 -1.33
C VAL A 135 -16.88 7.55 -1.96
N GLY A 136 -16.71 8.86 -1.89
CA GLY A 136 -17.68 9.82 -2.36
C GLY A 136 -17.21 11.24 -2.16
N GLU A 137 -18.09 12.19 -2.43
CA GLU A 137 -17.80 13.62 -2.36
C GLU A 137 -19.00 14.38 -1.80
N MET A 138 -18.71 15.44 -1.07
CA MET A 138 -19.72 16.42 -0.69
C MET A 138 -20.09 17.29 -1.89
N ASP A 139 -21.31 17.81 -1.88
CA ASP A 139 -21.73 18.89 -2.77
C ASP A 139 -20.88 20.15 -2.58
N GLU A 140 -20.86 21.05 -3.56
CA GLU A 140 -20.20 22.36 -3.45
C GLU A 140 -20.73 23.18 -2.26
N SER A 141 -22.01 23.01 -1.93
CA SER A 141 -22.65 23.64 -0.77
C SER A 141 -22.31 22.97 0.58
N GLY A 142 -21.67 21.80 0.57
CA GLY A 142 -21.35 21.01 1.77
C GLY A 142 -22.55 20.41 2.51
N LYS A 143 -23.76 20.47 1.92
CA LYS A 143 -25.01 20.02 2.56
C LYS A 143 -25.39 18.58 2.23
N SER A 144 -25.15 18.16 0.99
CA SER A 144 -25.52 16.84 0.49
C SER A 144 -24.28 15.99 0.27
N ALA A 145 -24.31 14.76 0.76
CA ALA A 145 -23.26 13.77 0.51
C ALA A 145 -23.64 12.91 -0.69
N TYR A 146 -22.66 12.61 -1.53
CA TYR A 146 -22.83 11.72 -2.67
C TYR A 146 -21.80 10.60 -2.64
N ILE A 147 -22.22 9.41 -3.05
CA ILE A 147 -21.38 8.22 -3.13
C ILE A 147 -21.19 7.79 -4.58
N TRP A 148 -20.02 7.25 -4.90
CA TRP A 148 -19.76 6.63 -6.20
C TRP A 148 -20.22 5.18 -6.19
N THR A 149 -21.15 4.84 -7.07
CA THR A 149 -21.80 3.52 -7.10
C THR A 149 -21.30 2.61 -8.22
N HIS A 150 -20.67 3.17 -9.25
CA HIS A 150 -20.14 2.42 -10.38
C HIS A 150 -18.61 2.42 -10.38
N LYS A 151 -18.01 1.24 -10.47
CA LYS A 151 -16.55 1.04 -10.57
C LYS A 151 -16.20 0.49 -11.94
N LYS A 152 -15.47 1.25 -12.74
CA LYS A 152 -14.99 0.82 -14.04
C LYS A 152 -13.51 0.48 -13.97
N PHE A 153 -13.18 -0.77 -14.25
CA PHE A 153 -11.82 -1.29 -14.26
C PHE A 153 -11.32 -1.37 -15.70
N ASP A 154 -10.28 -0.62 -16.00
CA ASP A 154 -9.50 -0.71 -17.23
C ASP A 154 -8.21 -1.48 -16.93
N ILE A 155 -8.12 -2.74 -17.38
CA ILE A 155 -7.00 -3.62 -17.09
C ILE A 155 -6.11 -3.77 -18.32
N GLY A 156 -4.87 -3.34 -18.20
CA GLY A 156 -3.82 -3.45 -19.20
C GLY A 156 -3.13 -4.82 -19.14
N TYR A 157 -3.02 -5.50 -20.26
CA TYR A 157 -2.32 -6.78 -20.34
C TYR A 157 -1.23 -6.79 -21.41
N ASN A 158 -0.16 -7.55 -21.17
CA ASN A 158 0.89 -7.84 -22.14
C ASN A 158 1.12 -9.34 -22.21
N GLY A 159 0.74 -9.96 -23.32
CA GLY A 159 0.80 -11.41 -23.49
C GLY A 159 -0.18 -12.15 -22.57
N ASN A 160 0.37 -12.82 -21.55
CA ASN A 160 -0.36 -13.58 -20.53
C ASN A 160 -0.22 -12.97 -19.12
N ARG A 161 0.16 -11.69 -19.01
CA ARG A 161 0.38 -11.01 -17.73
C ARG A 161 -0.41 -9.72 -17.64
N ILE A 162 -0.75 -9.33 -16.42
CA ILE A 162 -1.36 -8.03 -16.12
C ILE A 162 -0.23 -7.03 -15.85
N VAL A 163 -0.32 -5.84 -16.48
CA VAL A 163 0.75 -4.83 -16.44
C VAL A 163 0.28 -3.44 -16.05
N ASP A 164 -1.03 -3.17 -16.08
CA ASP A 164 -1.60 -1.90 -15.60
C ASP A 164 -3.03 -2.13 -15.14
N VAL A 165 -3.46 -1.36 -14.15
CA VAL A 165 -4.85 -1.35 -13.67
C VAL A 165 -5.23 0.09 -13.40
N ASN A 166 -6.33 0.52 -14.03
CA ASN A 166 -6.95 1.81 -13.78
C ASN A 166 -8.36 1.60 -13.25
N LEU A 167 -8.71 2.36 -12.21
CA LEU A 167 -10.05 2.42 -11.66
C LEU A 167 -10.63 3.80 -11.97
N THR A 168 -11.81 3.82 -12.57
CA THR A 168 -12.62 5.03 -12.72
C THR A 168 -13.90 4.86 -11.93
N ALA A 169 -14.15 5.77 -10.99
CA ALA A 169 -15.40 5.81 -10.23
C ALA A 169 -16.42 6.68 -10.98
N GLU A 170 -17.60 6.13 -11.25
CA GLU A 170 -18.68 6.79 -11.99
C GLU A 170 -20.02 6.66 -11.23
N SER A 171 -21.07 7.32 -11.76
CA SER A 171 -22.42 7.30 -11.19
C SER A 171 -22.50 7.82 -9.75
N LYS A 172 -22.42 9.16 -9.61
CA LYS A 172 -22.59 9.88 -8.34
C LYS A 172 -24.06 9.85 -7.90
N VAL A 173 -24.36 9.25 -6.75
CA VAL A 173 -25.72 9.13 -6.21
C VAL A 173 -25.80 9.83 -4.86
N GLN A 174 -26.81 10.68 -4.66
CA GLN A 174 -27.02 11.34 -3.38
C GLN A 174 -27.51 10.32 -2.35
N ILE A 175 -26.85 10.25 -1.19
CA ILE A 175 -27.27 9.35 -0.12
C ILE A 175 -28.37 10.00 0.73
N GLN A 176 -29.38 9.22 1.08
CA GLN A 176 -30.45 9.61 2.01
C GLN A 176 -30.78 8.43 2.95
N PRO A 177 -31.28 8.69 4.17
CA PRO A 177 -31.73 7.62 5.07
C PRO A 177 -32.82 6.76 4.40
N ASN A 178 -32.74 5.45 4.57
CA ASN A 178 -33.64 4.43 3.99
C ASN A 178 -33.67 4.38 2.45
N SER A 179 -32.69 4.97 1.75
CA SER A 179 -32.55 4.82 0.30
C SER A 179 -31.84 3.51 -0.07
N LYS A 180 -32.13 3.00 -1.27
CA LYS A 180 -31.49 1.82 -1.85
C LYS A 180 -30.31 2.25 -2.72
N LEU A 181 -29.15 1.62 -2.52
CA LEU A 181 -27.96 1.80 -3.35
C LEU A 181 -27.63 0.50 -4.06
N ILE A 182 -27.42 0.60 -5.37
CA ILE A 182 -26.99 -0.52 -6.21
C ILE A 182 -25.53 -0.26 -6.60
N PHE A 183 -24.64 -1.15 -6.16
CA PHE A 183 -23.23 -1.08 -6.55
C PHE A 183 -23.01 -1.91 -7.80
N THR A 184 -22.29 -1.35 -8.76
CA THR A 184 -22.07 -1.98 -10.07
C THR A 184 -20.61 -1.90 -10.47
N TYR A 185 -20.16 -2.83 -11.30
CA TYR A 185 -18.81 -2.82 -11.87
C TYR A 185 -18.82 -3.12 -13.36
N GLU A 186 -17.80 -2.64 -14.05
CA GLU A 186 -17.49 -2.92 -15.45
C GLU A 186 -16.00 -3.25 -15.55
N VAL A 187 -15.63 -4.20 -16.42
CA VAL A 187 -14.24 -4.56 -16.68
C VAL A 187 -13.97 -4.47 -18.18
N THR A 188 -12.93 -3.74 -18.55
CA THR A 188 -12.45 -3.62 -19.94
C THR A 188 -10.98 -3.99 -20.00
N TRP A 189 -10.62 -4.91 -20.87
CA TRP A 189 -9.24 -5.34 -21.10
C TRP A 189 -8.63 -4.60 -22.28
N LYS A 190 -7.42 -4.06 -22.08
CA LYS A 190 -6.69 -3.32 -23.12
C LYS A 190 -5.30 -3.92 -23.33
N PRO A 191 -4.87 -4.19 -24.57
CA PRO A 191 -3.50 -4.59 -24.82
C PRO A 191 -2.54 -3.43 -24.50
N SER A 192 -1.41 -3.75 -23.89
CA SER A 192 -0.38 -2.78 -23.49
C SER A 192 1.01 -3.24 -23.91
N THR A 193 1.87 -2.28 -24.23
CA THR A 193 3.28 -2.52 -24.59
C THR A 193 4.21 -2.49 -23.38
N ILE A 194 3.69 -2.20 -22.18
CA ILE A 194 4.48 -2.13 -20.94
C ILE A 194 5.02 -3.53 -20.61
N SER A 195 6.32 -3.63 -20.30
CA SER A 195 6.92 -4.89 -19.86
C SER A 195 6.51 -5.20 -18.42
N PHE A 196 6.37 -6.49 -18.09
CA PHE A 196 6.01 -6.92 -16.73
C PHE A 196 6.94 -6.35 -15.65
N THR A 197 8.24 -6.24 -15.93
CA THR A 197 9.24 -5.68 -14.99
C THR A 197 8.97 -4.22 -14.65
N ASN A 198 8.41 -3.45 -15.59
CA ASN A 198 8.18 -2.01 -15.45
C ASN A 198 6.73 -1.70 -15.03
N ARG A 199 5.92 -2.70 -14.70
CA ARG A 199 4.50 -2.52 -14.35
C ARG A 199 4.28 -1.63 -13.13
N PHE A 200 5.26 -1.57 -12.23
CA PHE A 200 5.19 -0.76 -11.01
C PHE A 200 5.69 0.68 -11.19
N ASP A 201 6.32 1.03 -12.31
CA ASP A 201 6.96 2.33 -12.51
C ASP A 201 5.99 3.50 -12.32
N LYS A 202 4.73 3.32 -12.74
CA LYS A 202 3.64 4.29 -12.57
C LYS A 202 3.36 4.65 -11.10
N TYR A 203 3.59 3.72 -10.17
CA TYR A 203 3.30 3.92 -8.75
C TYR A 203 4.49 4.49 -7.97
N LEU A 204 5.69 4.43 -8.54
CA LEU A 204 6.94 4.79 -7.90
C LEU A 204 7.34 6.26 -8.14
N ASP A 205 6.39 7.15 -8.49
CA ASP A 205 6.66 8.49 -9.01
C ASP A 205 7.88 9.18 -8.34
N PRO A 206 9.01 9.29 -9.06
CA PRO A 206 10.27 9.81 -8.53
C PRO A 206 10.14 11.25 -7.98
N GLY A 207 9.23 12.05 -8.54
CA GLY A 207 9.07 13.46 -8.18
C GLY A 207 8.56 13.68 -6.75
N PHE A 208 7.79 12.73 -6.21
CA PHE A 208 7.19 12.84 -4.87
C PHE A 208 8.11 12.30 -3.76
N PHE A 209 8.74 11.14 -3.98
CA PHE A 209 9.50 10.45 -2.93
C PHE A 209 10.96 10.92 -2.82
N GLN A 210 11.62 11.31 -3.92
CA GLN A 210 13.06 11.57 -3.90
C GLN A 210 13.42 12.91 -3.22
N HIS A 211 12.63 13.98 -3.42
CA HIS A 211 13.02 15.31 -2.96
C HIS A 211 12.87 15.54 -1.46
N LYS A 212 11.85 14.97 -0.81
CA LYS A 212 11.56 15.22 0.61
C LYS A 212 12.38 14.33 1.55
N ILE A 213 12.60 13.06 1.18
CA ILE A 213 13.22 12.05 2.05
C ILE A 213 14.75 12.22 2.08
N HIS A 214 15.38 12.59 0.96
CA HIS A 214 16.83 12.71 0.88
C HIS A 214 17.38 13.85 1.77
N TRP A 215 16.74 15.03 1.77
CA TRP A 215 17.19 16.15 2.61
C TRP A 215 16.98 15.89 4.11
N PHE A 216 15.92 15.17 4.49
CA PHE A 216 15.69 14.77 5.90
C PHE A 216 16.79 13.84 6.42
N SER A 217 17.25 12.88 5.61
CA SER A 217 18.38 12.00 5.96
C SER A 217 19.70 12.76 6.11
N ILE A 218 19.96 13.73 5.23
CA ILE A 218 21.12 14.63 5.32
C ILE A 218 21.07 15.44 6.62
N PHE A 219 19.92 16.03 6.95
CA PHE A 219 19.76 16.80 8.18
C PHE A 219 19.96 15.93 9.43
N ASN A 220 19.38 14.72 9.45
CA ASN A 220 19.50 13.80 10.57
C ASN A 220 20.95 13.36 10.82
N SER A 221 21.69 13.02 9.76
CA SER A 221 23.12 12.68 9.88
C SER A 221 23.99 13.89 10.25
N PHE A 222 23.69 15.08 9.72
CA PHE A 222 24.38 16.32 10.05
C PHE A 222 24.23 16.72 11.53
N MET A 223 23.01 16.62 12.08
CA MET A 223 22.76 16.88 13.50
C MET A 223 23.56 15.95 14.40
N MET A 224 23.64 14.66 14.07
CA MET A 224 24.44 13.68 14.83
C MET A 224 25.93 14.06 14.87
N VAL A 225 26.50 14.54 13.75
CA VAL A 225 27.90 14.99 13.70
C VAL A 225 28.13 16.20 14.60
N LEU A 226 27.22 17.19 14.58
CA LEU A 226 27.33 18.37 15.46
C LEU A 226 27.30 18.00 16.95
N PHE A 227 26.42 17.07 17.33
CA PHE A 227 26.36 16.57 18.71
C PHE A 227 27.67 15.87 19.11
N LEU A 228 28.21 15.02 18.24
CA LEU A 228 29.44 14.29 18.53
C LEU A 228 30.65 15.23 18.63
N VAL A 229 30.76 16.21 17.73
CA VAL A 229 31.81 17.25 17.80
C VAL A 229 31.67 18.10 19.06
N GLY A 230 30.44 18.46 19.44
CA GLY A 230 30.17 19.21 20.67
C GLY A 230 30.61 18.47 21.93
N LEU A 231 30.29 17.18 22.04
CA LEU A 231 30.72 16.34 23.16
C LEU A 231 32.24 16.19 23.22
N VAL A 232 32.89 15.91 22.08
CA VAL A 232 34.36 15.80 22.00
C VAL A 232 35.03 17.12 22.37
N SER A 233 34.52 18.26 21.86
CA SER A 233 35.03 19.59 22.18
C SER A 233 34.89 19.90 23.67
N MET A 234 33.74 19.58 24.29
CA MET A 234 33.53 19.75 25.73
C MET A 234 34.53 18.93 26.55
N ILE A 235 34.78 17.67 26.16
CA ILE A 235 35.77 16.81 26.83
C ILE A 235 37.17 17.41 26.70
N LEU A 236 37.59 17.81 25.50
CA LEU A 236 38.90 18.41 25.24
C LEU A 236 39.10 19.74 26.00
N LEU A 237 38.08 20.61 26.02
CA LEU A 237 38.15 21.85 26.79
C LEU A 237 38.22 21.58 28.29
N ARG A 238 37.53 20.55 28.77
CA ARG A 238 37.59 20.13 30.18
C ARG A 238 38.96 19.58 30.55
N THR A 239 39.61 18.79 29.68
CA THR A 239 40.97 18.30 29.91
C THR A 239 41.98 19.44 29.84
N LEU A 240 41.91 20.31 28.82
CA LEU A 240 42.81 21.45 28.70
C LEU A 240 42.73 22.42 29.88
N ARG A 241 41.53 22.76 30.37
CA ARG A 241 41.39 23.59 31.57
C ARG A 241 42.00 22.93 32.81
N LYS A 242 41.86 21.61 32.94
CA LYS A 242 42.43 20.85 34.05
C LYS A 242 43.97 20.82 33.97
N ASP A 243 44.52 20.62 32.78
CA ASP A 243 45.97 20.56 32.57
C ASP A 243 46.60 21.95 32.73
N TYR A 244 45.98 23.01 32.19
CA TYR A 244 46.43 24.39 32.38
C TYR A 244 46.45 24.80 33.86
N ALA A 245 45.40 24.45 34.62
CA ALA A 245 45.35 24.73 36.06
C ALA A 245 46.36 23.91 36.89
N ARG A 246 46.90 22.82 36.34
CA ARG A 246 47.97 22.04 36.96
C ARG A 246 49.33 22.68 36.70
N TYR A 247 49.66 22.98 35.45
CA TYR A 247 50.94 23.60 35.10
C TYR A 247 51.12 24.99 35.72
N GLY A 248 50.05 25.80 35.80
CA GLY A 248 50.13 27.09 36.48
C GLY A 248 50.37 27.01 38.00
N LYS A 249 50.15 25.85 38.63
CA LYS A 249 50.52 25.62 40.05
C LYS A 249 51.93 25.07 40.22
N ASP A 250 52.43 24.35 39.22
CA ASP A 250 53.78 23.80 39.26
C ASP A 250 54.81 24.94 39.05
N ASP A 251 54.54 25.92 38.17
CA ASP A 251 55.38 27.12 38.01
C ASP A 251 55.46 27.98 39.30
N ASP A 252 54.34 28.19 40.01
CA ASP A 252 54.31 28.96 41.27
C ASP A 252 55.07 28.27 42.43
N LEU A 253 55.29 26.94 42.36
CA LEU A 253 56.00 26.16 43.38
C LEU A 253 57.51 26.07 43.12
N ASP A 254 57.94 26.16 41.86
CA ASP A 254 59.37 26.16 41.50
C ASP A 254 60.03 27.54 41.71
N ASP A 255 59.25 28.62 41.85
CA ASP A 255 59.70 30.00 42.10
C ASP A 255 59.79 30.40 43.60
N MET A 256 59.57 29.47 44.56
CA MET A 256 59.67 29.69 46.02
C MET A 256 60.84 28.95 46.66
#